data_AF-A0A925QKH5-F1
#
_entry.id   AF-A0A925QKH5-F1
#
_cell.length_a   1.000
_cell.length_b   1.000
_cell.length_c   1.000
_cell.angle_alpha   90.00
_cell.angle_beta   90.00
_cell.angle_gamma   90.00
#
_symmetry.space_group_name_H-M   'P 1'
#
loop_
_entity.id
_entity.type
_entity.pdbx_description
1 polymer ?
#
loop_
_entity_poly.entity_id
_entity_poly.type
_entity_poly.pdbx_seq_one_letter_code
_entity_poly.pdbx_strand_id
1 'polypeptide(L)'
;MPTPLEILLDPISLYILGIYLLLILWEAFFPARKLPHIPYWQLKGIFSFFLFFYLSTYLPLFYAQWLPSTQLLNLAEINVITGAAIGILIYELGMYTWHRLMHT
;
A
#
# COMPACT_ATOMS: atom_id res chain seq x y z
N MET A 1 11.10 -10.51 11.64
CA MET A 1 10.75 -9.50 10.63
C MET A 1 11.57 -9.78 9.39
N PRO A 2 10.97 -9.71 8.18
CA PRO A 2 11.73 -9.88 6.96
C PRO A 2 12.75 -8.76 6.81
N THR A 3 13.93 -9.09 6.27
CA THR A 3 14.93 -8.07 5.95
C THR A 3 14.44 -7.19 4.80
N PRO A 4 14.92 -5.93 4.66
CA PRO A 4 14.50 -5.08 3.55
C PRO A 4 14.75 -5.73 2.19
N LEU A 5 15.83 -6.49 2.06
CA LEU A 5 16.16 -7.23 0.84
C LEU A 5 15.16 -8.35 0.55
N GLU A 6 14.73 -9.11 1.56
CA GLU A 6 13.68 -10.13 1.40
C GLU A 6 12.37 -9.51 0.92
N ILE A 7 11.98 -8.35 1.46
CA ILE A 7 10.79 -7.64 1.00
C ILE A 7 10.92 -7.26 -0.47
N LEU A 8 12.08 -6.72 -0.90
CA LEU A 8 12.28 -6.33 -2.30
C LEU A 8 12.24 -7.51 -3.27
N LEU A 9 12.70 -8.67 -2.84
CA LEU A 9 12.74 -9.89 -3.66
C LEU A 9 11.44 -10.71 -3.61
N ASP A 10 10.49 -10.33 -2.76
CA ASP A 10 9.16 -10.95 -2.73
C ASP A 10 8.45 -10.78 -4.09
N PRO A 11 7.80 -11.82 -4.63
CA PRO A 11 7.13 -11.75 -5.93
C PRO A 11 6.12 -10.61 -6.03
N ILE A 12 5.34 -10.33 -4.97
CA ILE A 12 4.34 -9.26 -4.97
C ILE A 12 5.05 -7.90 -5.04
N SER A 13 6.12 -7.74 -4.26
CA SER A 13 6.95 -6.53 -4.32
C SER A 13 7.56 -6.31 -5.69
N LEU A 14 8.04 -7.36 -6.36
CA LEU A 14 8.56 -7.27 -7.73
C LEU A 14 7.47 -6.83 -8.73
N TYR A 15 6.22 -7.30 -8.58
CA TYR A 15 5.10 -6.79 -9.38
C TYR A 15 4.85 -5.30 -9.14
N ILE A 16 4.84 -4.85 -7.87
CA ILE A 16 4.63 -3.43 -7.52
C ILE A 16 5.76 -2.56 -8.10
N LEU A 17 7.01 -2.99 -7.94
CA LEU A 17 8.19 -2.31 -8.50
C LEU A 17 8.13 -2.26 -10.03
N GLY A 18 7.72 -3.36 -10.67
CA GLY A 18 7.53 -3.45 -12.11
C GLY A 18 6.46 -2.47 -12.60
N ILE A 19 5.31 -2.40 -11.94
CA ILE A 19 4.24 -1.44 -12.28
C ILE A 19 4.75 0.00 -12.14
N TYR A 20 5.42 0.33 -11.03
CA TYR A 20 5.97 1.67 -10.82
C TYR A 20 6.98 2.07 -11.89
N LEU A 21 7.91 1.16 -12.23
CA LEU A 21 8.89 1.38 -13.30
C LEU A 21 8.20 1.57 -14.66
N LEU A 22 7.23 0.71 -14.99
CA LEU A 22 6.47 0.82 -16.23
C LEU A 22 5.74 2.16 -16.34
N LEU A 23 5.14 2.66 -15.27
CA LEU A 23 4.46 3.95 -15.25
C LEU A 23 5.43 5.13 -15.43
N ILE A 24 6.63 5.07 -14.81
CA ILE A 24 7.67 6.08 -15.04
C ILE A 24 8.12 6.09 -16.50
N LEU A 25 8.39 4.90 -17.05
CA LEU A 25 8.80 4.78 -18.45
C LEU A 25 7.70 5.25 -19.40
N TRP A 26 6.44 4.91 -19.12
CA TRP A 26 5.29 5.37 -19.89
C TRP A 26 5.23 6.90 -19.92
N GLU A 27 5.30 7.56 -18.77
CA GLU A 27 5.28 9.03 -18.69
C GLU A 27 6.46 9.66 -19.42
N ALA A 28 7.64 9.03 -19.37
CA ALA A 28 8.84 9.52 -20.06
C ALA A 28 8.76 9.41 -21.59
N PHE A 29 8.18 8.33 -22.11
CA PHE A 29 8.08 8.07 -23.56
C PHE A 29 6.82 8.65 -24.21
N PHE A 30 5.70 8.68 -23.49
CA PHE A 30 4.40 9.08 -23.99
C PHE A 30 3.72 10.12 -23.07
N PRO A 31 4.31 11.31 -22.87
CA PRO A 31 3.75 12.32 -21.99
C PRO A 31 2.42 12.85 -22.55
N ALA A 32 1.34 12.74 -21.78
CA ALA A 32 0.00 13.18 -22.21
C ALA A 32 -0.16 14.71 -22.26
N ARG A 33 0.64 15.44 -21.48
CA ARG A 33 0.63 16.92 -21.41
C ARG A 33 1.99 17.45 -21.00
N LYS A 34 2.23 18.74 -21.23
CA LYS A 34 3.40 19.43 -20.68
C LYS A 34 3.24 19.56 -19.16
N LEU A 35 4.12 18.92 -18.40
CA LEU A 35 4.16 19.04 -16.95
C LEU A 35 4.97 20.29 -16.51
N PRO A 36 4.61 20.94 -15.40
CA PRO A 36 5.43 22.00 -14.82
C PRO A 36 6.80 21.43 -14.43
N HIS A 37 7.86 22.19 -14.69
CA HIS A 37 9.20 21.77 -14.33
C HIS A 37 9.39 21.81 -12.81
N ILE A 38 9.61 20.65 -12.21
CA ILE A 38 9.97 20.51 -10.80
C ILE A 38 11.39 19.96 -10.73
N PRO A 39 12.34 20.65 -10.08
CA PRO A 39 13.70 20.16 -9.96
C PRO A 39 13.71 18.85 -9.16
N TYR A 40 14.46 17.88 -9.68
CA TYR A 40 14.68 16.55 -9.09
C TYR A 40 13.41 15.74 -8.84
N TRP A 41 12.36 15.91 -9.65
CA TRP A 41 11.09 15.21 -9.47
C TRP A 41 11.24 13.69 -9.40
N GLN A 42 12.15 13.11 -10.18
CA GLN A 42 12.41 11.66 -10.22
C GLN A 42 12.95 11.14 -8.88
N LEU A 43 13.95 11.83 -8.31
CA LEU A 43 14.52 11.46 -7.02
C LEU A 43 13.48 11.58 -5.90
N LYS A 44 12.68 12.64 -5.92
CA LYS A 44 11.58 12.84 -4.97
C LYS A 44 10.54 11.72 -5.08
N GLY A 45 10.14 11.37 -6.31
CA GLY A 45 9.20 10.28 -6.56
C GLY A 45 9.73 8.92 -6.10
N ILE A 46 10.94 8.57 -6.50
CA ILE A 46 11.61 7.31 -6.10
C ILE A 46 11.75 7.25 -4.57
N PHE A 47 12.19 8.33 -3.93
CA PHE A 47 12.33 8.39 -2.48
C PHE A 47 10.97 8.21 -1.78
N SER A 48 9.95 8.97 -2.18
CA SER A 48 8.60 8.84 -1.62
C SER A 48 8.04 7.44 -1.82
N PHE A 49 8.22 6.86 -3.01
CA PHE A 49 7.79 5.50 -3.30
C PHE A 49 8.41 4.50 -2.32
N PHE A 50 9.75 4.48 -2.17
CA PHE A 50 10.40 3.55 -1.26
C PHE A 50 10.04 3.80 0.21
N LEU A 51 9.92 5.07 0.61
CA LEU A 51 9.49 5.43 1.96
C LEU A 51 8.11 4.85 2.28
N PHE A 52 7.12 5.10 1.42
CA PHE A 52 5.76 4.59 1.64
C PHE A 52 5.67 3.08 1.45
N PHE A 53 6.40 2.50 0.49
CA PHE A 53 6.48 1.05 0.30
C PHE A 53 6.92 0.32 1.58
N TYR A 54 8.03 0.77 2.19
CA TYR A 54 8.51 0.18 3.43
C TYR A 54 7.64 0.52 4.62
N LEU A 55 7.13 1.75 4.73
CA LEU A 55 6.24 2.13 5.82
C LEU A 55 4.97 1.28 5.81
N SER A 56 4.32 1.14 4.65
CA SER A 56 3.12 0.33 4.48
C SER A 56 3.36 -1.16 4.70
N THR A 57 4.58 -1.66 4.50
CA THR A 57 4.92 -3.07 4.75
C THR A 57 5.27 -3.33 6.21
N TYR A 58 6.14 -2.52 6.79
CA TYR A 58 6.64 -2.74 8.15
C TYR A 58 5.67 -2.31 9.24
N LEU A 59 4.87 -1.27 9.02
CA LEU A 59 3.96 -0.77 10.05
C LEU A 59 2.93 -1.84 10.46
N PRO A 60 2.23 -2.54 9.53
CA PRO A 60 1.35 -3.64 9.90
C PRO A 60 2.06 -4.80 10.60
N LEU A 61 3.24 -5.18 10.12
CA LEU A 61 4.01 -6.25 10.74
C LEU A 61 4.43 -5.89 12.16
N PHE A 62 4.84 -4.64 12.40
CA PHE A 62 5.27 -4.14 13.69
C PHE A 62 4.19 -4.31 14.76
N TYR A 63 2.93 -3.96 14.44
CA TYR A 63 1.85 -4.09 15.41
C TYR A 63 1.12 -5.43 15.40
N ALA A 64 1.34 -6.29 14.39
CA ALA A 64 0.67 -7.58 14.26
C ALA A 64 0.81 -8.47 15.50
N GLN A 65 1.91 -8.36 16.25
CA GLN A 65 2.12 -9.15 17.47
C GLN A 65 1.20 -8.74 18.64
N TRP A 66 0.69 -7.51 18.68
CA TRP A 66 -0.16 -7.02 19.77
C TRP A 66 -1.65 -7.20 19.50
N LEU A 67 -2.06 -7.23 18.23
CA LEU A 67 -3.46 -7.36 17.81
C LEU A 67 -4.19 -8.60 18.34
N PRO A 68 -3.58 -9.81 18.39
CA PRO A 68 -4.28 -11.00 18.87
C PRO A 68 -4.80 -10.87 20.30
N SER A 69 -4.06 -10.17 21.17
CA SER A 69 -4.44 -9.96 22.56
C SER A 69 -5.61 -8.98 22.74
N THR A 70 -5.94 -8.20 21.71
CA THR A 70 -6.97 -7.15 21.73
C THR A 70 -8.12 -7.45 20.77
N GLN A 71 -8.22 -8.69 20.26
CA GLN A 71 -9.33 -9.09 19.40
C GLN A 71 -10.66 -9.06 20.15
N LEU A 72 -11.61 -8.28 19.65
CA LEU A 72 -12.99 -8.25 20.16
C LEU A 72 -13.79 -9.48 19.73
N LEU A 73 -13.49 -10.01 18.54
CA LEU A 73 -14.15 -11.16 17.93
C LEU A 73 -13.09 -12.13 17.40
N ASN A 74 -13.21 -13.40 17.76
CA ASN A 74 -12.39 -14.46 17.19
C ASN A 74 -13.06 -15.00 15.92
N LEU A 75 -12.45 -14.76 14.76
CA LEU A 75 -12.92 -15.21 13.45
C LEU A 75 -11.96 -16.24 12.82
N ALA A 76 -11.10 -16.88 13.62
CA ALA A 76 -10.05 -17.78 13.12
C ALA A 76 -10.58 -18.98 12.30
N GLU A 77 -11.83 -19.40 12.53
CA GLU A 77 -12.44 -20.54 11.84
C GLU A 77 -13.18 -20.16 10.55
N ILE A 78 -13.29 -18.87 10.24
CA ILE A 78 -13.95 -18.45 8.99
C ILE A 78 -13.06 -18.76 7.80
N ASN A 79 -13.65 -19.22 6.69
CA ASN A 79 -12.87 -19.45 5.48
C ASN A 79 -12.31 -18.12 4.93
N VAL A 80 -11.19 -18.22 4.21
CA VAL A 80 -10.45 -17.05 3.71
C VAL A 80 -11.27 -16.14 2.80
N ILE A 81 -12.19 -16.70 1.99
CA ILE A 81 -13.00 -15.93 1.04
C ILE A 81 -13.99 -15.05 1.80
N THR A 82 -14.72 -15.64 2.74
CA THR A 82 -15.67 -14.91 3.57
C THR A 82 -14.96 -13.89 4.46
N GLY A 83 -13.82 -14.25 5.06
CA GLY A 83 -13.00 -13.32 5.83
C GLY A 83 -12.51 -12.13 5.00
N ALA A 84 -12.02 -12.38 3.78
CA ALA A 84 -11.60 -11.33 2.85
C ALA A 84 -12.77 -10.42 2.44
N ALA A 85 -13.93 -10.99 2.12
CA ALA A 85 -15.11 -10.22 1.76
C ALA A 85 -15.56 -9.29 2.91
N ILE A 86 -15.62 -9.81 4.14
CA ILE A 86 -15.96 -9.02 5.33
C ILE A 86 -14.90 -7.91 5.55
N GLY A 87 -13.62 -8.25 5.45
CA GLY A 87 -12.52 -7.28 5.61
C GLY A 87 -12.60 -6.13 4.61
N ILE A 88 -12.86 -6.43 3.34
CA ILE A 88 -13.06 -5.42 2.29
C ILE A 88 -14.26 -4.54 2.62
N LEU A 89 -15.41 -5.12 2.95
CA LEU A 89 -16.63 -4.35 3.24
C LEU A 89 -16.45 -3.41 4.45
N ILE A 90 -15.77 -3.87 5.50
CA ILE A 90 -15.48 -3.04 6.68
C ILE A 90 -14.52 -1.91 6.32
N TYR A 91 -13.46 -2.19 5.56
CA TYR A 91 -12.50 -1.19 5.12
C TYR A 91 -13.18 -0.10 4.27
N GLU A 92 -13.96 -0.50 3.26
CA GLU A 92 -14.69 0.40 2.38
C GLU A 92 -15.70 1.26 3.14
N LEU A 93 -16.45 0.67 4.08
CA LEU A 93 -17.40 1.41 4.92
C LEU A 93 -16.69 2.47 5.79
N GLY A 94 -15.55 2.10 6.40
CA GLY A 94 -14.74 3.00 7.20
C GLY A 94 -14.19 4.17 6.37
N MET A 95 -13.61 3.86 5.21
CA MET A 95 -13.09 4.86 4.27
C MET A 95 -14.19 5.78 3.73
N TYR A 96 -15.34 5.24 3.35
CA TYR A 96 -16.49 6.02 2.92
C TYR A 96 -16.96 6.99 4.01
N THR A 97 -17.09 6.50 5.24
CA THR A 97 -17.53 7.32 6.37
C THR A 97 -16.53 8.43 6.66
N TRP A 98 -15.24 8.10 6.73
CA TRP A 98 -14.17 9.09 6.93
C TRP A 98 -14.18 10.17 5.84
N HIS A 99 -14.26 9.75 4.58
CA HIS A 99 -14.28 10.65 3.43
C HIS A 99 -15.50 11.57 3.46
N ARG A 100 -16.69 11.04 3.79
CA ARG A 100 -17.91 11.83 3.94
C ARG A 100 -17.76 12.87 5.04
N LEU A 101 -17.23 12.48 6.21
CA LEU A 101 -17.03 13.39 7.34
C LEU A 101 -16.00 14.49 7.07
N MET A 102 -15.01 14.25 6.20
CA MET A 102 -14.04 15.27 5.79
C MET A 102 -14.61 16.31 4.82
N HIS A 103 -15.72 16.00 4.15
CA HIS A 103 -16.37 16.89 3.17
C HIS A 103 -17.69 17.49 3.64
N THR A 104 -18.18 17.10 4.82
CA THR A 104 -19.29 17.76 5.53
C THR A 104 -18.75 18.85 6.43
#